data_AF-A0A7S1ZY73-F1
#
_entry.id   AF-A0A7S1ZY73-F1
#
_cell.length_a   1.000
_cell.length_b   1.000
_cell.length_c   1.000
_cell.angle_alpha   90.00
_cell.angle_beta   90.00
_cell.angle_gamma   90.00
#
_symmetry.space_group_name_H-M   'P 1'
#
loop_
_entity.id
_entity.type
_entity.pdbx_description
1 polymer ?
#
loop_
_entity_poly.entity_id
_entity_poly.type
_entity_poly.pdbx_seq_one_letter_code
_entity_poly.pdbx_strand_id
1 'polypeptide(L)'
;SKLGIWVANQRMQYRLRKQGKKSSMTDEREGLLNDLDFEWSAQGLVGKIHWHEMYGRLKEYKRNNGNCLVIQGTSQLGIWVNNQRIQYRLRNQGKKNSLTDEREGLLNDLGFEWKPRSLNREYHDLSEQSRCILWHLKFEELRRYKLTHGHCNVPEKSG
;
A
#
# COMPACT_ATOMS: atom_id res chain seq x y z
N SER A 1 12.57 -9.82 19.60
CA SER A 1 13.77 -9.31 20.32
C SER A 1 13.38 -8.93 21.74
N LYS A 2 14.34 -8.90 22.70
CA LYS A 2 14.09 -8.48 24.09
C LYS A 2 13.50 -7.05 24.15
N LEU A 3 13.98 -6.15 23.29
CA LEU A 3 13.45 -4.79 23.16
C LEU A 3 12.00 -4.75 22.67
N GLY A 4 11.62 -5.59 21.69
CA GLY A 4 10.25 -5.63 21.18
C GLY A 4 9.22 -6.02 22.25
N ILE A 5 9.57 -6.97 23.12
CA ILE A 5 8.74 -7.37 24.28
C ILE A 5 8.62 -6.21 25.27
N TRP A 6 9.71 -5.50 25.52
CA TRP A 6 9.72 -4.34 26.41
C TRP A 6 8.83 -3.19 25.87
N VAL A 7 8.93 -2.86 24.58
CA VAL A 7 8.09 -1.86 23.90
C VAL A 7 6.60 -2.24 23.97
N ALA A 8 6.27 -3.51 23.72
CA ALA A 8 4.90 -4.00 23.83
C ALA A 8 4.34 -3.84 25.25
N ASN A 9 5.16 -4.12 26.26
CA ASN A 9 4.81 -3.89 27.66
C ASN A 9 4.56 -2.41 27.97
N GLN A 10 5.37 -1.47 27.45
CA GLN A 10 5.13 -0.04 27.66
C GLN A 10 3.76 0.39 27.11
N ARG A 11 3.42 -0.05 25.88
CA ARG A 11 2.11 0.23 25.27
C ARG A 11 0.95 -0.35 26.08
N MET A 12 1.11 -1.56 26.62
CA MET A 12 0.13 -2.19 27.50
C MET A 12 -0.06 -1.38 28.79
N GLN A 13 1.02 -1.01 29.47
CA GLN A 13 0.97 -0.26 30.74
C GLN A 13 0.36 1.13 30.55
N TYR A 14 0.70 1.83 29.47
CA TYR A 14 0.07 3.10 29.12
C TYR A 14 -1.44 2.96 28.89
N ARG A 15 -1.87 1.93 28.16
CA ARG A 15 -3.31 1.66 27.96
C ARG A 15 -4.04 1.38 29.27
N LEU A 16 -3.45 0.60 30.17
CA LEU A 16 -4.01 0.36 31.50
C LEU A 16 -4.16 1.67 32.27
N ARG A 17 -3.14 2.53 32.25
CA ARG A 17 -3.15 3.85 32.90
C ARG A 17 -4.26 4.74 32.36
N LYS A 18 -4.40 4.88 31.04
CA LYS A 18 -5.46 5.70 30.42
C LYS A 18 -6.87 5.15 30.67
N GLN A 19 -7.00 3.86 31.00
CA GLN A 19 -8.26 3.24 31.42
C GLN A 19 -8.53 3.36 32.93
N GLY A 20 -7.67 4.05 33.69
CA GLY A 20 -7.77 4.14 35.15
C GLY A 20 -7.47 2.83 35.89
N LYS A 21 -6.90 1.83 35.20
CA LYS A 21 -6.54 0.54 35.79
C LYS A 21 -5.14 0.61 36.40
N LYS A 22 -4.87 -0.31 37.34
CA LYS A 22 -3.54 -0.48 37.93
C LYS A 22 -2.49 -0.66 36.83
N SER A 23 -1.50 0.22 36.83
CA SER A 23 -0.45 0.29 35.83
C SER A 23 0.88 0.65 36.51
N SER A 24 2.00 0.19 35.93
CA SER A 24 3.34 0.62 36.33
C SER A 24 3.86 1.81 35.51
N MET A 25 3.02 2.41 34.67
CA MET A 25 3.35 3.62 33.91
C MET A 25 3.30 4.86 34.81
N THR A 26 4.42 5.54 35.00
CA THR A 26 4.56 6.81 35.76
C THR A 26 4.60 8.00 34.81
N ASP A 27 4.36 9.23 35.32
CA ASP A 27 4.41 10.45 34.48
C ASP A 27 5.79 10.65 33.87
N GLU A 28 6.84 10.36 34.65
CA GLU A 28 8.22 10.37 34.20
C GLU A 28 8.47 9.40 33.04
N ARG A 29 7.97 8.15 33.13
CA ARG A 29 8.12 7.16 32.06
C ARG A 29 7.36 7.55 30.79
N GLU A 30 6.15 8.10 30.96
CA GLU A 30 5.35 8.63 29.84
C GLU A 30 6.07 9.81 29.17
N GLY A 31 6.60 10.75 29.96
CA GLY A 31 7.38 11.89 29.46
C GLY A 31 8.61 11.47 28.66
N LEU A 32 9.47 10.61 29.22
CA LEU A 32 10.67 10.10 28.53
C LEU A 32 10.36 9.38 27.21
N LEU A 33 9.22 8.68 27.14
CA LEU A 33 8.79 8.01 25.92
C LEU A 33 8.22 9.03 24.91
N ASN A 34 7.43 9.99 25.38
CA ASN A 34 6.89 11.06 24.52
C ASN A 34 8.00 11.92 23.91
N ASP A 35 9.09 12.19 24.64
CA ASP A 35 10.26 12.93 24.14
C ASP A 35 10.97 12.21 22.98
N LEU A 36 10.73 10.91 22.82
CA LEU A 36 11.22 10.09 21.70
C LEU A 36 10.17 9.90 20.60
N ASP A 37 9.08 10.68 20.61
CA ASP A 37 7.91 10.50 19.75
C ASP A 37 7.37 9.06 19.81
N PHE A 38 7.39 8.45 21.01
CA PHE A 38 7.03 7.05 21.16
C PHE A 38 5.55 6.82 20.86
N GLU A 39 5.30 6.16 19.73
CA GLU A 39 3.94 5.88 19.30
C GLU A 39 3.33 4.70 20.10
N TRP A 40 2.34 5.07 20.92
CA TRP A 40 1.62 4.20 21.85
C TRP A 40 0.68 3.21 21.14
N SER A 41 0.27 3.50 19.91
CA SER A 41 -0.55 2.61 19.09
C SER A 41 0.30 1.69 18.20
N ALA A 42 0.44 0.43 18.63
CA ALA A 42 1.10 -0.60 17.82
C ALA A 42 0.40 -0.80 16.45
N GLN A 43 -0.93 -0.74 16.42
CA GLN A 43 -1.70 -0.86 15.17
C GLN A 43 -1.36 0.26 14.17
N GLY A 44 -1.21 1.50 14.65
CA GLY A 44 -0.85 2.65 13.81
C GLY A 44 0.55 2.49 13.21
N LEU A 45 1.52 2.07 14.03
CA LEU A 45 2.90 1.84 13.58
C LEU A 45 3.05 0.69 12.61
N VAL A 46 2.42 -0.45 12.87
CA VAL A 46 2.51 -1.61 11.97
C VAL A 46 1.96 -1.23 10.59
N GLY A 47 0.84 -0.49 10.55
CA GLY A 47 0.31 0.08 9.33
C GLY A 47 1.24 1.10 8.66
N LYS A 48 1.91 1.97 9.44
CA LYS A 48 2.88 2.95 8.91
C LYS A 48 4.12 2.27 8.33
N ILE A 49 4.75 1.35 9.07
CA ILE A 49 5.94 0.60 8.66
C ILE A 49 5.64 -0.21 7.40
N HIS A 50 4.55 -0.98 7.40
CA HIS A 50 4.17 -1.79 6.25
C HIS A 50 3.91 -0.94 5.00
N TRP A 51 3.26 0.23 5.16
CA TRP A 51 3.05 1.14 4.03
C TRP A 51 4.37 1.64 3.42
N HIS A 52 5.35 2.03 4.26
CA HIS A 52 6.65 2.50 3.79
C HIS A 52 7.48 1.39 3.14
N GLU A 53 7.39 0.15 3.64
CA GLU A 53 8.02 -1.01 3.00
C GLU A 53 7.46 -1.23 1.59
N MET A 54 6.13 -1.22 1.45
CA MET A 54 5.47 -1.41 0.16
C MET A 54 5.73 -0.24 -0.80
N TYR A 55 5.81 0.99 -0.29
CA TYR A 55 6.27 2.14 -1.05
C TYR A 55 7.71 1.95 -1.56
N GLY A 56 8.61 1.44 -0.72
CA GLY A 56 9.97 1.05 -1.12
C GLY A 56 9.97 0.03 -2.28
N ARG A 57 9.13 -1.01 -2.19
CA ARG A 57 8.96 -2.00 -3.26
C ARG A 57 8.39 -1.38 -4.55
N LEU A 58 7.50 -0.40 -4.44
CA LEU A 58 6.98 0.32 -5.61
C LEU A 58 8.05 1.17 -6.29
N LYS A 59 8.92 1.84 -5.52
CA LYS A 59 10.07 2.57 -6.07
C LYS A 59 10.99 1.65 -6.88
N GLU A 60 11.28 0.48 -6.32
CA GLU A 60 12.09 -0.54 -7.01
C GLU A 60 11.40 -1.04 -8.29
N TYR A 61 10.09 -1.30 -8.22
CA TYR A 61 9.30 -1.66 -9.40
C TYR A 61 9.38 -0.58 -10.48
N LYS A 62 9.23 0.70 -10.12
CA LYS A 62 9.36 1.82 -11.06
C LYS A 62 10.74 1.88 -11.68
N ARG A 63 11.80 1.68 -10.89
CA ARG A 63 13.19 1.64 -11.42
C ARG A 63 13.36 0.56 -12.48
N ASN A 64 12.78 -0.62 -12.26
CA ASN A 64 12.96 -1.76 -13.15
C ASN A 64 12.02 -1.77 -14.37
N ASN A 65 10.85 -1.14 -14.27
CA ASN A 65 9.81 -1.18 -15.32
C ASN A 65 9.54 0.19 -15.97
N GLY A 66 10.12 1.28 -15.43
CA GLY A 66 9.89 2.66 -15.86
C GLY A 66 8.55 3.26 -15.42
N ASN A 67 7.71 2.52 -14.67
CA ASN A 67 6.35 2.94 -14.32
C ASN A 67 5.84 2.29 -13.02
N CYS A 68 4.69 2.76 -12.52
CA CYS A 68 4.03 2.21 -11.32
C CYS A 68 2.80 1.33 -11.64
N LEU A 69 2.66 0.84 -12.88
CA LEU A 69 1.53 0.04 -13.36
C LEU A 69 1.69 -1.43 -12.95
N VAL A 70 1.62 -1.70 -11.65
CA VAL A 70 1.64 -3.05 -11.12
C VAL A 70 0.29 -3.75 -11.40
N ILE A 71 0.34 -4.96 -11.97
CA ILE A 71 -0.86 -5.76 -12.24
C ILE A 71 -1.59 -6.08 -10.92
N GLN A 72 -2.87 -5.74 -10.86
CA GLN A 72 -3.72 -5.99 -9.70
C GLN A 72 -3.78 -7.49 -9.36
N GLY A 73 -3.74 -7.83 -8.07
CA GLY A 73 -4.00 -9.21 -7.58
C GLY A 73 -2.91 -10.24 -7.88
N THR A 74 -1.85 -9.87 -8.60
CA THR A 74 -0.76 -10.80 -8.95
C THR A 74 0.33 -10.91 -7.89
N SER A 75 0.35 -9.97 -6.94
CA SER A 75 1.36 -9.89 -5.89
C SER A 75 0.85 -9.09 -4.70
N GLN A 76 1.54 -9.20 -3.55
CA GLN A 76 1.32 -8.30 -2.41
C GLN A 76 1.41 -6.82 -2.83
N LEU A 77 2.32 -6.49 -3.76
CA LEU A 77 2.45 -5.15 -4.30
C LEU A 77 1.24 -4.74 -5.15
N GLY A 78 0.75 -5.63 -6.01
CA GLY A 78 -0.45 -5.38 -6.82
C GLY A 78 -1.71 -5.16 -5.97
N ILE A 79 -1.86 -5.93 -4.88
CA ILE A 79 -2.95 -5.74 -3.90
C ILE A 79 -2.81 -4.37 -3.21
N TRP A 80 -1.60 -4.05 -2.74
CA TRP A 80 -1.33 -2.79 -2.06
C TRP A 80 -1.54 -1.56 -2.95
N VAL A 81 -1.08 -1.61 -4.21
CA VAL A 81 -1.29 -0.57 -5.23
C VAL A 81 -2.78 -0.35 -5.47
N ASN A 82 -3.55 -1.43 -5.63
CA ASN A 82 -5.00 -1.33 -5.79
C ASN A 82 -5.68 -0.71 -4.56
N ASN A 83 -5.23 -1.07 -3.35
CA ASN A 83 -5.72 -0.45 -2.13
C ASN A 83 -5.48 1.05 -2.12
N GLN A 84 -4.32 1.55 -2.58
CA GLN A 84 -4.06 3.00 -2.65
C GLN A 84 -5.07 3.70 -3.56
N ARG A 85 -5.35 3.13 -4.74
CA ARG A 85 -6.36 3.66 -5.67
C ARG A 85 -7.77 3.68 -5.07
N ILE A 86 -8.15 2.63 -4.32
CA ILE A 86 -9.42 2.59 -3.60
C ILE A 86 -9.50 3.70 -2.55
N GLN A 87 -8.44 3.87 -1.73
CA GLN A 87 -8.42 4.92 -0.69
C GLN A 87 -8.49 6.33 -1.29
N TYR A 88 -7.80 6.58 -2.39
CA TYR A 88 -7.88 7.84 -3.13
C TYR A 88 -9.28 8.11 -3.68
N ARG A 89 -9.95 7.09 -4.23
CA ARG A 89 -11.34 7.23 -4.67
C ARG A 89 -12.29 7.55 -3.51
N LEU A 90 -12.11 6.91 -2.35
CA LEU A 90 -12.90 7.22 -1.15
C LEU A 90 -12.67 8.66 -0.69
N ARG A 91 -11.41 9.12 -0.66
CA ARG A 91 -11.04 10.51 -0.37
C ARG A 91 -11.75 11.50 -1.29
N ASN A 92 -11.71 11.28 -2.60
CA ASN A 92 -12.38 12.16 -3.58
C ASN A 92 -13.91 12.17 -3.48
N GLN A 93 -14.50 11.16 -2.84
CA GLN A 93 -15.93 11.09 -2.54
C GLN A 93 -16.30 11.71 -1.18
N GLY A 94 -15.33 12.30 -0.47
CA GLY A 94 -15.51 12.79 0.91
C GLY A 94 -15.76 11.66 1.92
N LYS A 95 -15.47 10.40 1.57
CA LYS A 95 -15.69 9.25 2.43
C LYS A 95 -14.47 8.99 3.32
N LYS A 96 -14.73 8.36 4.46
CA LYS A 96 -13.69 7.88 5.37
C LYS A 96 -12.70 7.00 4.61
N ASN A 97 -11.42 7.33 4.73
CA ASN A 97 -10.32 6.66 4.04
C ASN A 97 -9.06 6.69 4.93
N SER A 98 -8.03 5.94 4.56
CA SER A 98 -6.75 5.86 5.27
C SER A 98 -5.57 6.49 4.50
N LEU A 99 -5.85 7.26 3.46
CA LEU A 99 -4.85 7.97 2.65
C LEU A 99 -4.57 9.34 3.28
N THR A 100 -3.40 9.45 3.92
CA THR A 100 -2.88 10.72 4.45
C THR A 100 -2.29 11.57 3.35
N ASP A 101 -2.20 12.89 3.57
CA ASP A 101 -1.61 13.81 2.59
C ASP A 101 -0.15 13.47 2.29
N GLU A 102 0.62 13.06 3.32
CA GLU A 102 2.00 12.57 3.16
C GLU A 102 2.08 11.38 2.18
N ARG A 103 1.20 10.39 2.33
CA ARG A 103 1.18 9.20 1.48
C ARG A 103 0.78 9.53 0.05
N GLU A 104 -0.17 10.43 -0.11
CA GLU A 104 -0.59 10.93 -1.42
C GLU A 104 0.57 11.68 -2.11
N GLY A 105 1.24 12.59 -1.39
CA GLY A 105 2.41 13.32 -1.87
C GLY A 105 3.54 12.40 -2.34
N LEU A 106 3.93 11.43 -1.51
CA LEU A 106 4.97 10.45 -1.86
C LEU A 106 4.63 9.64 -3.12
N LEU A 107 3.36 9.26 -3.30
CA LEU A 107 2.91 8.55 -4.50
C LEU A 107 2.89 9.47 -5.73
N ASN A 108 2.47 10.73 -5.57
CA ASN A 108 2.50 11.73 -6.63
C ASN A 108 3.93 12.02 -7.11
N ASP A 109 4.88 12.19 -6.19
CA ASP A 109 6.30 12.39 -6.51
C ASP A 109 6.89 11.19 -7.26
N LEU A 110 6.37 10.00 -6.97
CA LEU A 110 6.73 8.78 -7.69
C LEU A 110 6.05 8.68 -9.07
N GLY A 111 5.18 9.61 -9.45
CA GLY A 111 4.41 9.54 -10.70
C GLY A 111 3.36 8.44 -10.70
N PHE A 112 2.76 8.16 -9.53
CA PHE A 112 1.76 7.13 -9.38
C PHE A 112 0.46 7.48 -10.10
N GLU A 113 0.03 6.61 -11.02
CA GLU A 113 -1.23 6.81 -11.74
C GLU A 113 -2.42 6.29 -10.91
N TRP A 114 -3.19 7.23 -10.34
CA TRP A 114 -4.38 6.95 -9.51
C TRP A 114 -5.56 6.35 -10.29
N LYS A 115 -5.69 6.75 -11.55
CA LYS A 115 -6.72 6.30 -12.49
C LYS A 115 -6.05 5.77 -13.76
N PRO A 116 -5.37 4.60 -13.70
CA PRO A 116 -4.85 4.00 -14.92
C PRO A 116 -6.02 3.83 -15.88
N ARG A 117 -5.92 4.40 -17.09
CA ARG A 117 -6.95 4.19 -18.12
C ARG A 117 -7.18 2.69 -18.24
N SER A 118 -8.44 2.28 -18.18
CA SER A 118 -8.78 0.87 -18.16
C SER A 118 -8.09 0.16 -19.32
N LEU A 119 -7.60 -1.06 -19.09
CA LEU A 119 -7.05 -1.93 -20.13
C LEU A 119 -8.01 -2.16 -21.32
N ASN A 120 -9.27 -1.69 -21.23
CA ASN A 120 -10.37 -1.96 -22.15
C ASN A 120 -11.06 -0.71 -22.72
N ARG A 121 -10.50 0.51 -22.61
CA ARG A 121 -11.08 1.62 -23.39
C ARG A 121 -10.04 2.66 -23.81
N GLU A 122 -9.89 2.72 -25.13
CA GLU A 122 -9.13 3.67 -25.95
C GLU A 122 -7.59 3.59 -25.81
N TYR A 123 -7.05 2.51 -26.40
CA TYR A 123 -5.62 2.32 -26.69
C TYR A 123 -5.00 3.49 -27.48
N HIS A 124 -5.80 4.17 -28.29
CA HIS A 124 -5.33 5.20 -29.22
C HIS A 124 -4.90 6.51 -28.57
N ASP A 125 -5.37 6.77 -27.36
CA ASP A 125 -5.23 8.08 -26.72
C ASP A 125 -4.09 8.10 -25.67
N LEU A 126 -3.33 7.00 -25.60
CA LEU A 126 -2.22 6.78 -24.69
C LEU A 126 -0.87 7.10 -25.34
N SER A 127 0.07 7.60 -24.54
CA SER A 127 1.47 7.73 -24.94
C SER A 127 2.04 6.38 -25.42
N GLU A 128 3.00 6.40 -26.35
CA GLU A 128 3.67 5.19 -26.84
C GLU A 128 4.23 4.34 -25.70
N GLN A 129 4.85 5.00 -24.71
CA GLN A 129 5.37 4.36 -23.50
C GLN A 129 4.25 3.60 -22.76
N SER A 130 3.11 4.24 -22.54
CA SER A 130 1.95 3.64 -21.87
C SER A 130 1.39 2.45 -22.66
N ARG A 131 1.30 2.56 -24.00
CA ARG A 131 0.87 1.45 -24.88
C ARG A 131 1.79 0.24 -24.77
N CYS A 132 3.11 0.44 -24.88
CA CYS A 132 4.09 -0.64 -24.71
C CYS A 132 3.96 -1.31 -23.35
N ILE A 133 3.78 -0.54 -22.28
CA ILE A 133 3.64 -1.09 -20.92
C ILE A 133 2.36 -1.93 -20.80
N LEU A 134 1.22 -1.40 -21.23
CA LEU A 134 -0.06 -2.14 -21.15
C LEU A 134 -0.01 -3.44 -21.96
N TRP A 135 0.65 -3.43 -23.11
CA TRP A 135 0.86 -4.64 -23.90
C TRP A 135 1.68 -5.67 -23.11
N HIS A 136 2.81 -5.28 -22.52
CA HIS A 136 3.65 -6.19 -21.72
C HIS A 136 2.90 -6.73 -20.50
N LEU A 137 2.07 -5.91 -19.84
CA LEU A 137 1.23 -6.36 -18.72
C LEU A 137 0.21 -7.40 -19.18
N LYS A 138 -0.44 -7.19 -20.34
CA LYS A 138 -1.36 -8.16 -20.94
C LYS A 138 -0.68 -9.44 -21.39
N PHE A 139 0.53 -9.34 -21.93
CA PHE A 139 1.34 -10.49 -22.27
C PHE A 139 1.69 -11.33 -21.02
N GLU A 140 2.09 -10.68 -19.93
CA GLU A 140 2.38 -11.34 -18.66
C GLU A 140 1.13 -11.94 -17.99
N GLU A 141 -0.05 -11.35 -18.21
CA GLU A 141 -1.34 -11.94 -17.83
C GLU A 141 -1.62 -13.22 -18.64
N LEU A 142 -1.45 -13.17 -19.96
CA LEU A 142 -1.62 -14.33 -20.85
C LEU A 142 -0.63 -15.45 -20.54
N ARG A 143 0.63 -15.10 -20.22
CA ARG A 143 1.66 -16.06 -19.81
C ARG A 143 1.24 -16.83 -18.56
N ARG A 144 0.69 -16.16 -17.55
CA ARG A 144 0.14 -16.81 -16.34
C ARG A 144 -1.07 -17.67 -16.65
N TYR A 145 -1.95 -17.21 -17.53
CA TYR A 145 -3.09 -18.01 -17.99
C TYR A 145 -2.62 -19.31 -18.65
N LYS A 146 -1.62 -19.25 -19.55
CA LYS A 146 -1.03 -20.44 -20.16
C LYS A 146 -0.40 -21.38 -19.14
N LEU A 147 0.30 -20.87 -18.13
CA LEU A 147 0.89 -21.69 -17.07
C LEU A 147 -0.17 -22.45 -16.26
N THR A 148 -1.36 -21.87 -16.10
CA THR A 148 -2.44 -22.45 -15.29
C THR A 148 -3.38 -23.36 -16.10
N HIS A 149 -3.59 -23.07 -17.38
CA HIS A 149 -4.58 -23.75 -18.23
C HIS A 149 -3.94 -24.59 -19.36
N GLY A 150 -2.62 -24.51 -19.55
CA GLY A 150 -1.90 -25.22 -20.62
C GLY A 150 -2.08 -24.63 -22.02
N HIS A 151 -3.00 -23.67 -22.21
CA HIS A 151 -3.28 -23.02 -23.50
C HIS A 151 -3.50 -21.51 -23.35
N CYS A 152 -3.52 -20.79 -24.47
CA CYS A 152 -3.78 -19.35 -24.53
C CYS A 152 -5.24 -18.99 -24.86
N ASN A 153 -6.13 -19.98 -25.00
CA ASN A 153 -7.54 -19.76 -25.30
C ASN A 153 -8.28 -19.18 -24.08
N VAL A 154 -8.12 -17.88 -23.85
CA VAL A 154 -8.82 -17.14 -22.81
C VAL A 154 -10.26 -16.88 -23.28
N PRO A 155 -11.30 -17.32 -22.55
CA PRO A 155 -12.68 -17.01 -22.91
C PRO A 155 -12.94 -15.50 -22.90
N GLU A 156 -13.62 -14.97 -23.92
CA GLU A 156 -14.25 -13.65 -23.78
C GLU A 156 -15.30 -13.73 -22.68
N LYS A 157 -15.34 -12.73 -21.79
CA LYS A 157 -16.43 -12.64 -20.81
C LYS A 157 -17.76 -12.58 -21.57
N SER A 158 -18.62 -13.59 -21.42
CA SER A 158 -20.06 -13.42 -21.60
C SER A 158 -20.52 -12.33 -20.63
N GLY A 159 -21.21 -11.31 -21.17
CA GLY A 159 -21.67 -10.13 -20.44
C GLY A 159 -22.58 -10.43 -19.26
#